data_AF-A0A6I9Y158-F1
#
_entry.id   AF-A0A6I9Y158-F1
#
_cell.length_a   1.000
_cell.length_b   1.000
_cell.length_c   1.000
_cell.angle_alpha   90.00
_cell.angle_beta   90.00
_cell.angle_gamma   90.00
#
_symmetry.space_group_name_H-M   'P 1'
#
loop_
_entity.id
_entity.type
_entity.pdbx_description
1 polymer ?
#
loop_
_entity_poly.entity_id
_entity_poly.type
_entity_poly.pdbx_seq_one_letter_code
_entity_poly.pdbx_strand_id
1 'polypeptide(L)'
;MKLKRLQIEESSKPVSWTMQLDKAVTTNYKPVSNHQYNIEYDKKKKEDGKRARAEKQQVLDMLFSAFEKHQYYNIKDLVDITKQPDPPSKCQAVS
;
A
#
# COMPACT_ATOMS: atom_id res chain seq x y z
N MET A 1 26.02 -22.41 -52.89
CA MET A 1 26.04 -22.55 -51.41
C MET A 1 26.57 -21.34 -50.61
N LYS A 2 27.07 -20.28 -51.27
CA LYS A 2 27.60 -19.09 -50.57
C LYS A 2 26.50 -18.26 -49.87
N LEU A 3 25.37 -18.04 -50.54
CA LEU A 3 24.26 -17.26 -50.01
C LEU A 3 23.63 -17.88 -48.75
N LYS A 4 23.40 -19.19 -48.76
CA LYS A 4 22.88 -19.94 -47.61
C LYS A 4 23.83 -19.91 -46.41
N ARG A 5 25.15 -19.90 -46.63
CA ARG A 5 26.13 -19.75 -45.53
C ARG A 5 26.07 -18.37 -44.88
N LEU A 6 25.96 -17.31 -45.67
CA LEU A 6 25.90 -15.93 -45.17
C LEU A 6 24.63 -15.68 -44.33
N GLN A 7 23.49 -16.20 -44.78
CA GLN A 7 22.23 -16.05 -44.05
C GLN A 7 22.23 -16.78 -42.70
N ILE A 8 22.90 -17.92 -42.61
CA ILE A 8 23.08 -18.66 -41.34
C ILE A 8 24.04 -17.90 -40.42
N GLU A 9 25.10 -17.30 -40.96
CA GLU A 9 26.06 -16.52 -40.18
C GLU A 9 25.43 -15.25 -39.59
N GLU A 10 24.52 -14.62 -40.32
CA GLU A 10 23.79 -13.44 -39.86
C GLU A 10 22.71 -13.80 -38.84
N SER A 11 21.97 -14.89 -39.03
CA SER A 11 20.92 -15.33 -38.10
C SER A 11 21.45 -16.07 -36.87
N SER A 12 22.66 -16.64 -36.93
CA SER A 12 23.29 -17.34 -35.82
C SER A 12 23.89 -16.38 -34.78
N LYS A 13 23.95 -15.08 -35.04
CA LYS A 13 24.41 -14.09 -34.07
C LYS A 13 23.25 -13.78 -33.11
N PRO A 14 23.40 -14.03 -31.80
CA PRO A 14 22.37 -13.67 -30.85
C PRO A 14 22.21 -12.15 -30.78
N VAL A 15 20.97 -11.67 -30.66
CA VAL A 15 20.62 -10.23 -30.61
C VAL A 15 21.26 -9.54 -29.40
N SER A 16 21.49 -10.29 -28.31
CA SER A 16 22.25 -9.83 -27.15
C SER A 16 23.29 -10.87 -26.74
N TRP A 17 24.48 -10.39 -26.39
CA TRP A 17 25.55 -11.22 -25.84
C TRP A 17 25.52 -11.09 -24.32
N THR A 18 25.26 -12.19 -23.62
CA THR A 18 25.43 -12.28 -22.16
C THR A 18 26.90 -12.55 -21.85
N MET A 19 27.65 -11.51 -21.50
CA MET A 19 29.00 -11.66 -20.97
C MET A 19 28.93 -12.06 -19.49
N GLN A 20 29.53 -13.20 -19.15
CA GLN A 20 29.75 -13.55 -17.75
C GLN A 20 30.80 -12.60 -17.16
N LEU A 21 30.48 -12.00 -16.02
CA LEU A 21 31.44 -11.21 -15.27
C LEU A 21 32.40 -12.16 -14.55
N ASP A 22 33.70 -11.95 -14.74
CA ASP A 22 34.77 -12.75 -14.09
C ASP A 22 34.74 -12.61 -12.55
N LYS A 23 34.27 -11.45 -12.05
CA LYS A 23 34.10 -11.17 -10.63
C LYS A 23 32.74 -10.53 -10.38
N ALA A 24 32.09 -10.94 -9.30
CA ALA A 24 30.86 -10.30 -8.86
C ALA A 24 31.15 -8.82 -8.54
N VAL A 25 30.41 -7.90 -9.16
CA VAL A 25 30.47 -6.46 -8.85
C VAL A 25 29.79 -6.26 -7.49
N THR A 26 30.55 -6.50 -6.42
CA THR A 26 30.10 -6.34 -5.02
C THR A 26 30.22 -4.90 -4.51
N THR A 27 30.78 -4.00 -5.33
CA THR A 27 30.97 -2.58 -4.98
C THR A 27 29.67 -1.79 -4.92
N ASN A 28 28.57 -2.34 -5.45
CA ASN A 28 27.29 -1.65 -5.53
C ASN A 28 26.38 -2.13 -4.40
N TYR A 29 26.26 -1.31 -3.35
CA TYR A 29 25.23 -1.46 -2.34
C TYR A 29 23.87 -1.27 -3.01
N LYS A 30 23.12 -2.36 -3.17
CA LYS A 30 21.72 -2.30 -3.61
C LYS A 30 20.90 -1.84 -2.41
N PRO A 31 20.21 -0.69 -2.46
CA PRO A 31 19.32 -0.33 -1.37
C PRO A 31 18.29 -1.45 -1.25
N VAL A 32 18.25 -2.08 -0.08
CA VAL A 32 17.22 -3.06 0.23
C VAL A 32 15.93 -2.26 0.31
N SER A 33 15.16 -2.26 -0.78
CA SER A 33 13.83 -1.68 -0.79
C SER A 33 13.07 -2.35 0.33
N ASN A 34 12.61 -1.54 1.30
CA ASN A 34 11.78 -2.07 2.36
C ASN A 34 10.56 -2.72 1.72
N HIS A 35 10.23 -3.94 2.16
CA HIS A 35 9.11 -4.66 1.60
C HIS A 35 7.82 -3.86 1.84
N GLN A 36 6.92 -3.84 0.86
CA GLN A 36 5.67 -3.06 0.92
C GLN A 36 4.88 -3.30 2.22
N TYR A 37 4.88 -4.54 2.70
CA TYR A 37 4.26 -4.91 3.98
C TYR A 37 4.82 -4.14 5.18
N ASN A 38 6.13 -3.92 5.25
CA ASN A 38 6.74 -3.22 6.37
C ASN A 38 6.38 -1.73 6.35
N ILE A 39 6.34 -1.14 5.16
CA ILE A 39 5.94 0.26 4.97
C ILE A 39 4.48 0.45 5.41
N GLU A 40 3.60 -0.47 5.02
CA GLU A 40 2.20 -0.48 5.44
C GLU A 40 2.03 -0.74 6.93
N TYR A 41 2.84 -1.63 7.52
CA TYR A 41 2.84 -1.90 8.94
C TYR A 41 3.21 -0.66 9.76
N ASP A 42 4.28 0.03 9.40
CA ASP A 42 4.73 1.25 10.06
C ASP A 42 3.69 2.37 9.93
N LYS A 43 3.09 2.52 8.74
CA LYS A 43 2.00 3.47 8.50
C LYS A 43 0.78 3.16 9.36
N LYS A 44 0.35 1.90 9.39
CA LYS A 44 -0.81 1.46 10.17
C LYS A 44 -0.57 1.68 11.67
N LYS A 45 0.62 1.38 12.20
CA LYS A 45 0.93 1.63 13.62
C LYS A 45 0.85 3.10 14.01
N LYS A 46 1.22 4.00 13.09
CA LYS A 46 1.12 5.44 13.30
C LYS A 46 -0.31 5.95 13.19
N GLU A 47 -1.10 5.44 12.25
CA GLU A 47 -2.46 5.90 11.97
C GLU A 47 -3.53 5.28 12.89
N ASP A 48 -3.43 3.98 13.19
CA ASP A 48 -4.29 3.22 14.11
C ASP A 48 -3.82 3.33 15.58
N GLY A 49 -2.94 4.28 15.90
CA GLY A 49 -2.59 4.58 17.29
C GLY A 49 -3.88 4.73 18.10
N LYS A 50 -4.09 3.84 19.08
CA LYS A 50 -5.33 3.62 19.85
C LYS A 50 -6.15 4.91 20.00
N ARG A 51 -7.08 5.14 19.06
CA ARG A 51 -7.92 6.34 19.10
C ARG A 51 -8.88 6.16 20.26
N ALA A 52 -8.55 6.80 21.37
CA ALA A 52 -9.43 6.87 22.53
C ALA A 52 -10.76 7.50 22.08
N ARG A 53 -11.86 7.03 22.66
CA ARG A 53 -13.19 7.60 22.39
C ARG A 53 -13.13 9.10 22.71
N ALA A 54 -13.32 9.94 21.69
CA ALA A 54 -13.36 11.39 21.85
C ALA A 54 -14.60 11.81 22.66
N GLU A 55 -14.50 12.98 23.27
CA GLU A 55 -15.58 13.59 24.05
C GLU A 55 -16.79 13.93 23.14
N LYS A 56 -18.01 13.86 23.69
CA LYS A 56 -19.25 13.91 22.90
C LYS A 56 -19.40 15.23 22.13
N GLN A 57 -19.00 16.36 22.71
CA GLN A 57 -19.12 17.68 22.10
C GLN A 57 -18.25 17.79 20.84
N GLN A 58 -16.99 17.33 20.92
CA GLN A 58 -16.06 17.37 19.80
C GLN A 58 -16.58 16.61 18.56
N VAL A 59 -17.25 15.48 18.78
CA VAL A 59 -17.80 14.63 17.71
C VAL A 59 -18.98 15.31 17.04
N LEU A 60 -19.84 15.96 17.84
CA LEU A 60 -20.98 16.71 17.32
C LEU A 60 -20.53 17.87 16.45
N ASP A 61 -19.51 18.63 16.86
CA ASP A 61 -18.99 19.76 16.09
C ASP A 61 -18.41 19.29 14.72
N MET A 62 -17.73 18.13 14.70
CA MET A 62 -17.25 17.52 13.45
C MET A 62 -18.41 17.04 12.57
N LEU A 63 -19.46 16.48 13.16
CA LEU A 63 -20.65 16.05 12.41
C LEU A 63 -21.38 17.25 11.80
N PHE A 64 -21.57 18.34 12.56
CA PHE A 64 -22.23 19.54 12.04
C PHE A 64 -21.48 20.15 10.86
N SER A 65 -20.15 20.25 10.92
CA SER A 65 -19.33 20.72 9.80
C SER A 65 -19.31 19.78 8.58
N ALA A 66 -19.46 18.47 8.80
CA ALA A 66 -19.62 17.51 7.71
C ALA A 66 -20.98 17.67 7.01
N PHE A 67 -22.06 17.76 7.79
CA PHE A 67 -23.43 17.91 7.27
C PHE A 67 -23.71 19.29 6.65
N GLU A 68 -22.91 20.30 6.97
CA GLU A 68 -22.95 21.59 6.27
C GLU A 68 -22.63 21.44 4.76
N LYS A 69 -21.77 20.48 4.39
CA LYS A 69 -21.37 20.24 2.99
C LYS A 69 -22.34 19.36 2.22
N HIS A 70 -22.91 18.35 2.88
CA HIS A 70 -23.85 17.42 2.27
C HIS A 70 -24.93 17.06 3.27
N GLN A 71 -26.18 17.06 2.81
CA GLN A 71 -27.34 16.76 3.65
C GLN A 71 -27.42 15.28 4.06
N TYR A 72 -26.79 14.38 3.31
CA TYR A 72 -26.81 12.95 3.55
C TYR A 72 -25.42 12.33 3.40
N TYR A 73 -25.10 11.38 4.27
CA TYR A 73 -23.88 10.58 4.25
C TYR A 73 -24.20 9.11 4.49
N ASN A 74 -23.34 8.22 4.01
CA ASN A 74 -23.36 6.82 4.40
C ASN A 74 -22.81 6.67 5.83
N ILE A 75 -23.31 5.69 6.58
CA ILE A 75 -22.82 5.40 7.94
C ILE A 75 -21.33 5.09 7.93
N LYS A 76 -20.83 4.40 6.90
CA LYS A 76 -19.40 4.12 6.73
C LYS A 76 -18.55 5.40 6.68
N ASP A 77 -19.01 6.39 5.94
CA ASP A 77 -18.30 7.66 5.78
C ASP A 77 -18.31 8.48 7.08
N LEU A 78 -19.42 8.41 7.84
CA LEU A 78 -19.51 9.05 9.16
C LEU A 78 -18.55 8.41 10.18
N VAL A 79 -18.39 7.09 10.16
CA VAL A 79 -17.38 6.41 10.98
C VAL A 79 -15.96 6.85 10.55
N ASP A 80 -15.74 7.01 9.25
CA ASP A 80 -14.48 7.50 8.70
C ASP A 80 -14.19 8.98 8.96
N ILE A 81 -15.20 9.83 9.13
CA ILE A 81 -15.01 11.24 9.51
C ILE A 81 -14.77 11.34 11.01
N THR A 82 -15.52 10.58 11.80
CA THR A 82 -15.46 10.63 13.27
C THR A 82 -14.25 9.87 13.84
N LYS A 83 -13.68 8.95 13.05
CA LYS A 83 -12.53 8.10 13.43
C LYS A 83 -12.71 7.41 14.78
N GLN A 84 -13.96 7.22 15.20
CA GLN A 84 -14.29 6.57 16.46
C GLN A 84 -14.31 5.05 16.27
N PRO A 85 -13.85 4.28 17.28
CA PRO A 85 -14.07 2.85 17.27
C PRO A 85 -15.57 2.56 17.35
N ASP A 86 -16.05 1.63 16.52
CA ASP A 86 -17.40 1.11 16.64
C ASP A 86 -17.61 0.63 18.08
N PRO A 87 -18.74 1.00 18.70
CA PRO A 87 -19.04 0.54 20.05
C PRO A 87 -18.91 -0.99 20.05
N PRO A 88 -18.19 -1.60 21.02
CA PRO A 88 -18.17 -3.04 21.14
C PRO A 88 -19.63 -3.47 21.22
N SER A 89 -20.06 -4.23 20.21
CA SER A 89 -21.40 -4.76 20.12
C SER A 89 -21.73 -5.34 21.49
N LYS A 90 -22.70 -4.72 22.17
CA LYS A 90 -23.19 -5.19 23.47
C LYS A 90 -23.35 -6.69 23.33
N CYS A 91 -22.59 -7.45 24.10
CA CYS A 91 -22.71 -8.89 24.20
C CYS A 91 -24.21 -9.18 24.32
N GLN A 92 -24.79 -9.83 23.31
CA GLN A 92 -26.11 -10.42 23.41
C GLN A 92 -25.98 -11.61 24.39
N ALA A 93 -25.87 -11.29 25.67
CA ALA A 93 -26.03 -12.23 26.76
C ALA A 93 -27.37 -11.91 27.40
N VAL A 94 -28.43 -12.38 26.75
CA VAL A 94 -29.69 -12.66 27.43
C VAL A 94 -29.96 -14.13 27.17
N SER A 95 -29.50 -14.95 28.12
CA SER A 95 -29.99 -16.31 28.34
C SER A 95 -31.24 -16.24 29.22
#